data_AF-A0A9D7C6A4-F1
#
_entry.id   AF-A0A9D7C6A4-F1
#
_cell.length_a   1.000
_cell.length_b   1.000
_cell.length_c   1.000
_cell.angle_alpha   90.00
_cell.angle_beta   90.00
_cell.angle_gamma   90.00
#
_symmetry.space_group_name_H-M   'P 1'
#
loop_
_entity.id
_entity.type
_entity.pdbx_description
1 polymer ?
#
loop_
_entity_poly.entity_id
_entity_poly.type
_entity_poly.pdbx_seq_one_letter_code
_entity_poly.pdbx_strand_id
1 'polypeptide(L)' 'MKKTKKKKVEEARVNPELKGLDIRVNEFGEIEANIAIEKLNDFLDQNVIDKKLEEKREKEVKKKKGQG' A
#
# COMPACT_ATOMS: atom_id res chain seq x y z
N MET A 1 43.38 0.17 -6.11
CA MET A 1 42.04 0.80 -5.90
C MET A 1 40.96 -0.27 -5.88
N LYS A 2 40.33 -0.54 -4.73
CA LYS A 2 39.22 -1.51 -4.60
C LYS A 2 37.95 -0.86 -5.20
N LYS A 3 37.45 -1.41 -6.31
CA LYS A 3 36.16 -1.01 -6.91
C LYS A 3 35.04 -1.37 -5.93
N THR A 4 34.44 -0.38 -5.30
CA THR A 4 33.23 -0.52 -4.50
C THR A 4 32.11 -1.00 -5.44
N LYS A 5 31.69 -2.27 -5.28
CA LYS A 5 30.51 -2.80 -5.97
C LYS A 5 29.31 -2.01 -5.49
N LYS A 6 28.86 -1.01 -6.26
CA LYS A 6 27.56 -0.38 -6.06
C LYS A 6 26.53 -1.50 -6.11
N LYS A 7 25.92 -1.84 -4.96
CA LYS A 7 24.78 -2.76 -4.93
C LYS A 7 23.76 -2.18 -5.90
N LYS A 8 23.53 -2.88 -7.00
CA LYS A 8 22.47 -2.54 -7.94
C LYS A 8 21.19 -2.76 -7.15
N VAL A 9 20.56 -1.69 -6.69
CA VAL A 9 19.22 -1.76 -6.12
C VAL A 9 18.36 -2.25 -7.28
N GLU A 10 18.03 -3.53 -7.29
CA GLU A 10 17.04 -4.04 -8.23
C GLU A 10 15.75 -3.33 -7.87
N GLU A 11 15.40 -2.33 -8.69
CA GLU A 11 14.11 -1.66 -8.61
C GLU A 11 13.06 -2.77 -8.66
N ALA A 12 12.34 -2.95 -7.55
CA ALA A 12 11.23 -3.89 -7.52
C ALA A 12 10.32 -3.56 -8.71
N ARG A 13 9.72 -4.59 -9.34
CA ARG A 13 8.74 -4.41 -10.43
C ARG A 13 7.42 -3.86 -9.86
N VAL A 14 7.50 -2.74 -9.15
CA VAL A 14 6.38 -2.01 -8.59
C VAL A 14 5.80 -1.11 -9.67
N ASN A 15 4.54 -0.71 -9.50
CA ASN A 15 3.87 0.26 -10.37
C ASN A 15 4.82 1.45 -10.64
N PRO A 16 4.96 1.95 -11.89
CA PRO A 16 5.77 3.13 -12.20
C PRO A 16 5.54 4.32 -11.26
N GLU A 17 4.32 4.49 -10.75
CA GLU A 17 3.97 5.55 -9.77
C GLU A 17 4.61 5.35 -8.39
N LEU A 18 4.98 4.11 -8.07
CA LEU A 18 5.68 3.72 -6.85
C LEU A 18 7.20 3.58 -7.07
N LYS A 19 7.69 3.99 -8.25
CA LYS A 19 9.13 3.99 -8.53
C LYS A 19 9.85 4.93 -7.56
N GLY A 20 10.78 4.37 -6.80
CA GLY A 20 11.51 5.11 -5.77
C GLY A 20 10.79 5.15 -4.41
N LEU A 21 9.67 4.44 -4.23
CA LEU A 21 9.11 4.18 -2.91
C LEU A 21 10.06 3.27 -2.12
N ASP A 22 10.49 3.72 -0.94
CA ASP A 22 11.24 2.94 0.02
C ASP A 22 10.43 2.89 1.32
N ILE A 23 9.96 1.69 1.69
CA ILE A 23 9.24 1.43 2.94
C ILE A 23 9.99 0.30 3.65
N ARG A 24 10.31 0.50 4.93
CA ARG A 24 11.01 -0.46 5.78
C ARG A 24 10.37 -0.52 7.15
N VAL A 25 10.56 -1.64 7.83
CA VAL A 25 10.21 -1.79 9.24
C VAL A 25 11.51 -1.84 10.03
N ASN A 26 11.68 -0.94 10.99
CA ASN A 26 12.89 -0.91 11.82
C ASN A 26 12.84 -1.98 12.92
N GLU A 27 13.91 -2.10 13.72
CA GLU A 27 14.02 -3.11 14.78
C GLU A 27 12.99 -2.93 15.91
N PHE A 28 12.37 -1.75 15.99
CA PHE A 28 11.31 -1.43 16.95
C PHE A 28 9.91 -1.68 16.39
N GLY A 29 9.78 -2.10 15.13
CA GLY A 29 8.50 -2.33 14.46
C GLY A 29 7.86 -1.07 13.89
N GLU A 30 8.58 0.05 13.84
CA GLU A 30 8.08 1.28 13.24
C GLU A 30 8.23 1.22 11.72
N ILE A 31 7.26 1.80 11.00
CA ILE A 31 7.28 1.89 9.54
C ILE A 31 8.01 3.18 9.14
N GLU A 32 9.11 3.03 8.44
CA GLU A 32 9.87 4.12 7.84
C GLU A 32 9.57 4.17 6.34
N ALA A 33 9.10 5.32 5.87
CA ALA A 33 8.80 5.54 4.45
C ALA A 33 9.47 6.84 3.96
N ASN A 34 9.95 6.84 2.72
CA ASN A 34 10.50 8.04 2.09
C ASN A 34 9.45 8.97 1.46
N ILE A 35 8.16 8.61 1.56
CA ILE A 35 7.03 9.44 1.15
C ILE A 35 6.19 9.81 2.37
N ALA A 36 5.48 10.93 2.27
CA ALA A 36 4.51 11.33 3.30
C ALA A 36 3.38 10.31 3.41
N ILE A 37 2.93 10.03 4.64
CA ILE A 37 1.81 9.13 4.92
C ILE A 37 0.54 9.57 4.20
N GLU A 38 0.29 10.87 4.10
CA GLU A 38 -0.88 11.43 3.40
C GLU A 38 -0.93 10.97 1.94
N LYS A 39 0.20 11.09 1.23
CA LYS A 39 0.31 10.63 -0.16
C LYS A 39 0.13 9.12 -0.30
N LEU A 40 0.61 8.35 0.68
CA LEU A 40 0.40 6.90 0.69
C LEU A 40 -1.08 6.56 0.87
N ASN A 41 -1.78 7.25 1.76
CA ASN A 41 -3.22 7.06 1.98
C ASN A 41 -4.01 7.40 0.72
N ASP A 42 -3.74 8.54 0.07
CA ASP A 42 -4.39 8.92 -1.18
C ASP A 42 -4.19 7.86 -2.28
N PHE A 43 -2.98 7.32 -2.38
CA PHE A 43 -2.67 6.25 -3.33
C PHE A 43 -3.49 4.97 -3.03
N LEU A 44 -3.58 4.58 -1.76
CA LEU A 44 -4.33 3.41 -1.34
C LEU A 44 -5.83 3.59 -1.56
N ASP A 45 -6.40 4.75 -1.22
CA ASP A 45 -7.83 5.04 -1.41
C ASP A 45 -8.24 5.03 -2.89
N GLN A 46 -7.34 5.44 -3.79
CA GLN A 46 -7.59 5.43 -5.24
C GLN A 46 -7.46 4.02 -5.86
N ASN A 47 -6.50 3.22 -5.38
CA ASN A 47 -6.11 1.97 -6.06
C ASN A 47 -6.58 0.70 -5.35
N VAL A 48 -6.94 0.79 -4.07
CA VAL A 48 -7.31 -0.35 -3.23
C VAL A 48 -8.73 -0.19 -2.72
N ILE A 49 -9.56 -1.18 -3.04
CA ILE A 49 -10.92 -1.22 -2.52
C ILE A 49 -10.89 -1.64 -1.05
N ASP A 50 -11.53 -0.86 -0.18
CA ASP A 50 -11.72 -1.23 1.22
C ASP A 50 -12.69 -2.42 1.31
N LYS A 51 -12.13 -3.63 1.44
CA LYS A 51 -12.90 -4.87 1.60
C LYS A 51 -13.88 -4.82 2.77
N LYS A 52 -13.52 -4.16 3.87
CA LYS A 52 -14.40 -4.09 5.06
C LYS A 52 -15.62 -3.22 4.76
N LEU A 53 -15.45 -2.15 3.98
CA LEU A 53 -16.57 -1.33 3.50
C LEU A 53 -17.43 -2.10 2.50
N GLU A 54 -16.82 -2.84 1.59
CA GLU A 54 -17.53 -3.69 0.63
C GLU A 54 -18.37 -4.77 1.34
N GLU A 55 -17.78 -5.50 2.28
CA GLU A 55 -18.47 -6.50 3.10
C GLU A 55 -19.65 -5.92 3.88
N LYS A 56 -19.52 -4.69 4.39
CA LYS A 56 -20.63 -3.98 5.04
C LYS A 56 -21.75 -3.68 4.05
N ARG A 57 -21.42 -3.12 2.89
CA ARG A 57 -22.41 -2.82 1.83
C ARG A 57 -23.13 -4.09 1.39
N GLU A 58 -22.41 -5.18 1.21
CA GLU A 58 -23.01 -6.48 0.88
C GLU A 58 -23.97 -6.97 1.96
N LYS A 59 -23.59 -6.87 3.24
CA LYS A 59 -24.46 -7.26 4.38
C LYS A 59 -25.72 -6.40 4.42
N GLU A 60 -25.62 -5.10 4.17
CA GLU A 60 -26.77 -4.20 4.11
C GLU A 60 -27.70 -4.51 2.92
N VAL A 61 -27.14 -4.79 1.74
CA VAL A 61 -27.92 -5.20 0.56
C VAL A 61 -28.64 -6.53 0.82
N LYS A 62 -27.97 -7.52 1.43
CA LYS A 62 -28.58 -8.80 1.82
C LYS A 62 -29.71 -8.61 2.84
N LYS A 63 -29.54 -7.72 3.82
CA LYS A 63 -30.57 -7.40 4.81
C LYS A 63 -31.81 -6.75 4.19
N LYS A 64 -31.65 -5.87 3.21
CA LYS A 64 -32.77 -5.23 2.48
C LYS A 64 -33.50 -6.20 1.55
N LYS A 65 -32.81 -7.16 0.94
CA LYS A 65 -33.42 -8.16 0.04
C LYS A 65 -34.19 -9.26 0.76
N GLY A 66 -33.89 -9.54 2.03
CA GLY A 66 -34.60 -10.54 2.83
C GLY A 66 -35.86 -10.03 3.56
N GLN A 67 -36.22 -8.75 3.38
CA GLN A 67 -37.40 -8.12 4.00
C GLN A 67 -38.53 -7.82 3.00
N GLY A 68 -38.40 -8.26 1.75
CA GLY A 68 -39.40 -8.11 0.68
C GLY A 68 -40.10 -9.42 0.37
#